data_AF-A0A353XU30-F1
#
_entry.id   AF-A0A353XU30-F1
#
_cell.length_a   1.000
_cell.length_b   1.000
_cell.length_c   1.000
_cell.angle_alpha   90.00
_cell.angle_beta   90.00
_cell.angle_gamma   90.00
#
_symmetry.space_group_name_H-M   'P 1'
#
loop_
_entity.id
_entity.type
_entity.pdbx_description
1 polymer ?
#
loop_
_entity_poly.entity_id
_entity_poly.type
_entity_poly.pdbx_seq_one_letter_code
_entity_poly.pdbx_strand_id
1 'polypeptide(L)'
;MTTALKSKSKWALLSVALAGLMLTACNSNNNAPAEGESAAAEAGGSEQTIRIATESSYKPLSYTDADGKLIGFEIDLIHALCDEMKAKCDISSQEWDGLIPGLQAKKFDAIIAGMSITPERLEKVDFTDPYLTNGLVLVA
;
A
#
# COMPACT_ATOMS: atom_id res chain seq x y z
N MET A 1 -3.45 67.67 3.73
CA MET A 1 -3.62 67.17 5.12
C MET A 1 -3.28 65.68 5.11
N THR A 2 -2.00 65.33 5.22
CA THR A 2 -1.29 64.95 6.48
C THR A 2 -1.70 63.55 6.96
N THR A 3 -0.96 62.50 6.55
CA THR A 3 0.11 61.77 7.32
C THR A 3 -0.44 60.96 8.50
N ALA A 4 -0.43 59.61 8.45
CA ALA A 4 0.70 58.71 8.75
C ALA A 4 1.08 58.66 10.24
N LEU A 5 1.16 57.43 10.83
CA LEU A 5 2.38 56.92 11.48
C LEU A 5 2.22 55.45 11.90
N LYS A 6 2.92 54.56 11.18
CA LYS A 6 3.27 53.19 11.56
C LYS A 6 4.62 53.26 12.26
N SER A 7 4.78 52.61 13.41
CA SER A 7 6.01 52.66 14.22
C SER A 7 6.95 51.49 13.92
N LYS A 8 8.05 51.83 13.24
CA LYS A 8 9.47 51.49 13.51
C LYS A 8 9.84 49.99 13.69
N SER A 9 10.43 49.32 12.69
CA SER A 9 11.85 49.36 12.27
C SER A 9 12.78 48.75 13.34
N LYS A 10 13.74 47.85 13.11
CA LYS A 10 14.74 47.70 12.03
C LYS A 10 15.37 46.31 12.19
N TRP A 11 15.89 45.75 11.10
CA TRP A 11 17.10 44.89 10.95
C TRP A 11 16.96 44.26 9.56
N ALA A 12 17.14 45.03 8.46
CA ALA A 12 18.42 45.18 7.75
C ALA A 12 19.11 43.81 7.56
N LEU A 13 18.84 43.11 6.45
CA LEU A 13 19.60 43.16 5.19
C LEU A 13 21.11 42.92 5.41
N LEU A 14 21.62 41.78 4.96
CA LEU A 14 22.58 41.78 3.84
C LEU A 14 22.80 40.37 3.27
N SER A 15 22.57 40.27 1.97
CA SER A 15 22.94 39.20 1.05
C SER A 15 24.45 39.05 0.95
N VAL A 16 24.96 37.82 0.80
CA VAL A 16 26.15 37.54 -0.01
C VAL A 16 25.96 36.18 -0.69
N ALA A 17 25.75 36.22 -2.00
CA ALA A 17 26.03 35.09 -2.87
C ALA A 17 27.53 35.10 -3.18
N LEU A 18 28.22 33.97 -3.01
CA LEU A 18 29.51 33.74 -3.65
C LEU A 18 29.64 32.26 -4.01
N ALA A 19 29.82 32.01 -5.30
CA ALA A 19 30.14 30.72 -5.88
C ALA A 19 31.54 30.26 -5.42
N GLY A 20 31.67 28.98 -5.09
CA GLY A 20 32.90 28.34 -4.66
C GLY A 20 33.03 26.93 -5.23
N LEU A 21 34.10 26.73 -5.98
CA LEU A 21 34.50 25.61 -6.81
C LEU A 21 35.22 24.52 -5.96
N MET A 22 34.84 23.25 -6.18
CA MET A 22 35.64 22.01 -6.07
C MET A 22 36.14 21.44 -4.71
N LEU A 23 36.15 20.09 -4.73
CA LEU A 23 37.01 19.11 -4.04
C LEU A 23 36.69 18.73 -2.57
N THR A 24 36.04 17.55 -2.48
CA THR A 24 36.40 16.40 -1.64
C THR A 24 36.56 16.56 -0.13
N ALA A 25 35.66 15.90 0.61
CA ALA A 25 35.98 15.30 1.90
C ALA A 25 35.09 14.07 2.15
N CYS A 26 35.43 12.94 1.53
CA CYS A 26 35.14 11.63 2.12
C CYS A 26 36.18 11.42 3.24
N ASN A 27 35.71 11.31 4.48
CA ASN A 27 36.54 10.99 5.65
C ASN A 27 36.14 9.63 6.19
N SER A 28 36.87 8.58 5.81
CA SER A 28 37.06 7.35 6.60
C SER A 28 38.28 6.57 6.11
N ASN A 29 39.05 6.11 7.09
CA ASN A 29 40.41 5.59 7.04
C ASN A 29 40.67 4.44 6.05
N ASN A 30 41.82 4.57 5.37
CA ASN A 30 42.78 3.56 4.88
C ASN A 30 42.40 2.07 4.93
N ASN A 31 42.21 1.47 3.76
CA ASN A 31 43.06 0.35 3.28
C ASN A 31 42.86 0.12 1.76
N ALA A 32 43.95 -0.23 1.07
CA ALA A 32 44.06 -0.43 -0.38
C ALA A 32 43.14 -1.55 -0.95
N PRO A 33 42.86 -1.58 -2.27
CA PRO A 33 42.00 -2.59 -2.87
C PRO A 33 42.80 -3.87 -3.15
N ALA A 34 42.31 -5.00 -2.65
CA ALA A 34 42.68 -6.32 -3.13
C ALA A 34 41.58 -6.81 -4.08
N GLU A 35 42.00 -7.27 -5.25
CA GLU A 35 41.21 -8.03 -6.20
C GLU A 35 40.64 -9.28 -5.50
N GLY A 36 39.35 -9.57 -5.68
CA GLY A 36 38.73 -10.72 -5.06
C GLY A 36 37.24 -10.84 -5.35
N GLU A 37 36.91 -11.91 -6.07
CA GLU A 37 35.61 -12.57 -6.17
C GLU A 37 34.43 -11.75 -6.71
N SER A 38 34.07 -12.05 -7.95
CA SER A 38 32.70 -11.93 -8.45
C SER A 38 31.78 -12.77 -7.55
N ALA A 39 31.28 -12.17 -6.48
CA ALA A 39 30.12 -12.68 -5.78
C ALA A 39 28.96 -12.63 -6.77
N ALA A 40 28.59 -13.79 -7.31
CA ALA A 40 27.31 -13.97 -7.96
C ALA A 40 26.27 -13.35 -7.03
N ALA A 41 25.56 -12.34 -7.54
CA ALA A 41 24.33 -11.90 -6.93
C ALA A 41 23.41 -13.13 -6.95
N GLU A 42 23.36 -13.84 -5.81
CA GLU A 42 22.21 -14.64 -5.44
C GLU A 42 21.01 -13.73 -5.70
N ALA A 43 20.27 -14.03 -6.76
CA ALA A 43 18.96 -13.47 -6.98
C ALA A 43 18.09 -14.01 -5.85
N GLY A 44 18.20 -13.39 -4.68
CA GLY A 44 17.22 -13.51 -3.62
C GLY A 44 15.91 -13.09 -4.24
N GLY A 45 15.10 -14.08 -4.63
CA GLY A 45 13.77 -13.85 -5.17
C GLY A 45 13.07 -12.95 -4.17
N SER A 46 12.74 -11.72 -4.61
CA SER A 46 11.89 -10.87 -3.80
C SER A 46 10.61 -11.64 -3.60
N GLU A 47 10.38 -12.10 -2.37
CA GLU A 47 9.14 -12.77 -2.00
C GLU A 47 8.01 -11.76 -2.23
N GLN A 48 7.35 -11.86 -3.38
CA GLN A 48 6.34 -10.89 -3.79
C GLN A 48 5.20 -10.97 -2.79
N THR A 49 4.88 -9.84 -2.17
CA THR A 49 3.73 -9.72 -1.27
C THR A 49 2.49 -9.42 -2.09
N ILE A 50 1.49 -10.28 -1.98
CA ILE A 50 0.19 -10.14 -2.65
C ILE A 50 -0.69 -9.26 -1.76
N ARG A 51 -1.10 -8.10 -2.26
CA ARG A 51 -1.99 -7.18 -1.54
C ARG A 51 -3.43 -7.58 -1.81
N ILE A 52 -4.17 -7.96 -0.79
CA ILE A 52 -5.55 -8.41 -0.91
C ILE A 52 -6.46 -7.41 -0.21
N ALA A 53 -7.47 -6.93 -0.92
CA ALA A 53 -8.51 -6.08 -0.36
C ALA A 53 -9.77 -6.86 -0.01
N THR A 54 -10.36 -6.53 1.12
CA THR A 54 -11.68 -6.99 1.55
C THR A 54 -12.50 -5.82 2.11
N GLU A 55 -13.70 -6.07 2.65
CA GLU A 55 -14.45 -5.11 3.46
C GLU A 55 -14.40 -5.48 4.95
N SER A 56 -14.84 -4.61 5.85
CA SER A 56 -14.77 -4.83 7.31
C SER A 56 -16.12 -4.78 8.05
N SER A 57 -17.23 -4.78 7.31
CA SER A 57 -18.57 -4.58 7.89
C SER A 57 -19.56 -5.71 7.60
N TYR A 58 -19.10 -6.87 7.11
CA TYR A 58 -19.98 -7.93 6.61
C TYR A 58 -19.83 -9.25 7.37
N LYS A 59 -20.50 -9.35 8.51
CA LYS A 59 -20.56 -10.58 9.31
C LYS A 59 -21.38 -11.66 8.61
N PRO A 60 -20.95 -12.94 8.64
CA PRO A 60 -19.73 -13.48 9.28
C PRO A 60 -18.51 -13.58 8.34
N LEU A 61 -18.58 -12.99 7.15
CA LEU A 61 -17.61 -13.17 6.07
C LEU A 61 -16.31 -12.39 6.31
N SER A 62 -16.37 -11.07 6.43
CA SER A 62 -15.23 -10.24 6.80
C SER A 62 -15.69 -9.05 7.63
N TYR A 63 -15.12 -8.90 8.82
CA TYR A 63 -15.51 -7.85 9.76
C TYR A 63 -14.40 -7.50 10.74
N THR A 64 -14.42 -6.27 11.26
CA THR A 64 -13.56 -5.88 12.37
C THR A 64 -14.17 -6.28 13.71
N ASP A 65 -13.39 -6.94 14.57
CA ASP A 65 -13.79 -7.31 15.93
C ASP A 65 -13.64 -6.16 16.93
N ALA A 66 -13.95 -6.41 18.20
CA ALA A 66 -13.85 -5.41 19.27
C ALA A 66 -12.41 -4.95 19.55
N ASP A 67 -11.41 -5.77 19.19
CA ASP A 67 -10.00 -5.48 19.37
C ASP A 67 -9.41 -4.73 18.15
N GLY A 68 -10.24 -4.43 17.14
CA GLY A 68 -9.82 -3.77 15.90
C GLY A 68 -9.17 -4.72 14.88
N LYS A 69 -9.25 -6.04 15.08
CA LYS A 69 -8.69 -7.03 14.15
C LYS A 69 -9.71 -7.37 13.07
N LEU A 70 -9.22 -7.46 11.84
CA LEU A 70 -9.98 -7.95 10.71
C LEU A 70 -10.06 -9.48 10.79
N ILE A 71 -11.28 -10.02 10.90
CA ILE A 71 -11.55 -11.45 11.08
C ILE A 71 -12.77 -11.88 10.25
N GLY A 72 -13.00 -13.19 10.16
CA GLY A 72 -14.14 -13.77 9.47
C GLY A 72 -13.75 -14.89 8.52
N PHE A 73 -14.75 -15.55 7.93
CA PHE A 73 -14.53 -16.66 7.00
C PHE A 73 -13.59 -16.31 5.85
N GLU A 74 -13.70 -15.11 5.28
CA GLU A 74 -12.88 -14.69 4.14
C GLU A 74 -11.43 -14.40 4.57
N ILE A 75 -11.21 -13.99 5.83
CA ILE A 75 -9.86 -13.79 6.37
C ILE A 75 -9.18 -15.15 6.56
N ASP A 76 -9.90 -16.13 7.09
CA ASP A 76 -9.40 -17.51 7.21
C ASP A 76 -9.11 -18.11 5.82
N LEU A 77 -9.98 -17.86 4.84
CA LEU A 77 -9.78 -18.27 3.45
C LEU A 77 -8.54 -17.63 2.82
N ILE A 78 -8.33 -16.32 3.02
CA ILE A 78 -7.15 -15.62 2.52
C ILE A 78 -5.89 -16.25 3.10
N HIS A 79 -5.82 -16.46 4.42
CA HIS A 79 -4.64 -17.07 5.05
C HIS A 79 -4.36 -18.46 4.47
N ALA A 80 -5.38 -19.32 4.35
CA ALA A 80 -5.23 -20.65 3.77
C ALA A 80 -4.76 -20.62 2.31
N LEU A 81 -5.27 -19.67 1.52
CA LEU A 81 -4.85 -19.49 0.13
C LEU A 81 -3.37 -19.06 0.04
N CYS A 82 -2.96 -18.11 0.86
CA CYS A 82 -1.59 -17.59 0.88
C CYS A 82 -0.58 -18.67 1.34
N ASP A 83 -0.96 -19.50 2.31
CA ASP A 83 -0.17 -20.66 2.75
C ASP A 83 0.03 -21.68 1.61
N GLU A 84 -1.05 -22.03 0.89
CA GLU A 84 -0.99 -22.97 -0.24
C GLU A 84 -0.14 -22.41 -1.39
N MET A 85 -0.29 -21.12 -1.68
CA MET A 85 0.50 -20.42 -2.70
C MET A 85 1.96 -20.21 -2.29
N LYS A 86 2.31 -20.43 -1.02
CA LYS A 86 3.62 -20.09 -0.43
C LYS A 86 3.98 -18.63 -0.70
N ALA A 87 3.00 -17.75 -0.52
CA ALA A 87 3.13 -16.32 -0.78
C ALA A 87 2.86 -15.51 0.48
N LYS A 88 3.55 -14.37 0.61
CA LYS A 88 3.20 -13.37 1.61
C LYS A 88 1.95 -12.62 1.15
N CYS A 89 1.01 -12.41 2.05
CA CYS A 89 -0.18 -11.62 1.79
C CYS A 89 -0.30 -10.45 2.76
N ASP A 90 -0.64 -9.29 2.22
CA ASP A 90 -0.97 -8.09 2.98
C ASP A 90 -2.47 -7.83 2.80
N ILE A 91 -3.23 -7.92 3.91
CA ILE A 91 -4.69 -7.85 3.89
C ILE A 91 -5.12 -6.49 4.40
N SER A 92 -5.93 -5.78 3.62
CA SER A 92 -6.49 -4.48 4.03
C SER A 92 -7.98 -4.39 3.77
N SER A 93 -8.70 -3.70 4.65
CA SER A 93 -10.11 -3.38 4.44
C SER A 93 -10.27 -2.10 3.62
N GLN A 94 -11.24 -2.08 2.70
CA GLN A 94 -11.66 -0.94 1.91
C GLN A 94 -13.19 -0.79 1.98
N GLU A 95 -13.69 0.41 1.69
CA GLU A 95 -15.13 0.61 1.45
C GLU A 95 -15.55 -0.17 0.19
N TRP A 96 -16.74 -0.79 0.24
CA TRP A 96 -17.27 -1.65 -0.84
C TRP A 96 -17.16 -1.02 -2.23
N ASP A 97 -17.65 0.22 -2.35
CA ASP A 97 -17.69 0.96 -3.62
C ASP A 97 -16.28 1.27 -4.16
N GLY A 98 -15.26 1.21 -3.30
CA GLY A 98 -13.86 1.44 -3.65
C GLY A 98 -13.10 0.21 -4.14
N LEU A 99 -13.67 -1.01 -4.02
CA LEU A 99 -12.96 -2.25 -4.32
C LEU A 99 -12.56 -2.36 -5.80
N ILE A 100 -13.52 -2.33 -6.73
CA ILE A 100 -13.23 -2.44 -8.17
C ILE A 100 -12.36 -1.27 -8.68
N PRO A 101 -12.67 0.01 -8.36
CA PRO A 101 -11.81 1.13 -8.76
C PRO A 101 -10.39 1.01 -8.19
N GLY A 102 -10.24 0.52 -6.96
CA GLY A 102 -8.96 0.30 -6.31
C GLY A 102 -8.12 -0.78 -7.00
N LEU A 103 -8.77 -1.88 -7.42
CA LEU A 103 -8.11 -2.95 -8.19
C LEU A 103 -7.63 -2.44 -9.55
N GLN A 104 -8.48 -1.72 -10.29
CA GLN A 104 -8.13 -1.14 -11.59
C GLN A 104 -6.99 -0.10 -11.47
N ALA A 105 -6.97 0.65 -10.37
CA ALA A 105 -5.89 1.57 -10.02
C ALA A 105 -4.63 0.88 -9.44
N LYS A 106 -4.61 -0.46 -9.36
CA LYS A 106 -3.50 -1.29 -8.85
C LYS A 106 -3.11 -0.99 -7.39
N LYS A 107 -4.06 -0.52 -6.58
CA LYS A 107 -3.85 -0.30 -5.14
C LYS A 107 -3.64 -1.61 -4.38
N PHE A 108 -4.25 -2.68 -4.87
CA PHE A 108 -4.12 -4.06 -4.42
C PHE A 108 -4.18 -4.98 -5.64
N ASP A 109 -3.83 -6.24 -5.42
CA ASP A 109 -3.63 -7.25 -6.46
C ASP A 109 -4.85 -8.18 -6.61
N ALA A 110 -5.65 -8.34 -5.55
CA ALA A 110 -6.88 -9.12 -5.58
C ALA A 110 -7.96 -8.56 -4.63
N ILE A 111 -9.21 -8.95 -4.85
CA ILE A 111 -10.36 -8.67 -3.97
C ILE A 111 -10.93 -10.01 -3.47
N ILE A 112 -11.14 -10.13 -2.15
CA ILE A 112 -11.95 -11.21 -1.55
C ILE A 112 -12.94 -10.56 -0.58
N ALA A 113 -14.16 -10.31 -1.05
CA ALA A 113 -15.20 -9.59 -0.32
C ALA A 113 -16.61 -10.02 -0.77
N GLY A 114 -16.94 -11.30 -0.74
CA GLY A 114 -18.28 -11.81 -1.07
C GLY A 114 -18.85 -11.35 -2.42
N MET A 115 -17.99 -10.97 -3.36
CA MET A 115 -18.39 -10.19 -4.54
C MET A 115 -19.07 -11.09 -5.55
N SER A 116 -20.38 -10.93 -5.68
CA SER A 116 -21.15 -11.66 -6.70
C SER A 116 -20.64 -11.35 -8.10
N ILE A 117 -20.47 -12.40 -8.89
CA ILE A 117 -20.17 -12.33 -10.32
C ILE A 117 -21.42 -11.80 -11.03
N THR A 118 -21.28 -10.68 -11.73
CA THR A 118 -22.37 -10.06 -12.51
C THR A 118 -21.85 -9.65 -13.88
N PRO A 119 -22.71 -9.55 -14.91
CA PRO A 119 -22.29 -9.10 -16.24
C PRO A 119 -21.55 -7.75 -16.20
N GLU A 120 -22.06 -6.79 -15.44
CA GLU A 120 -21.45 -5.46 -15.30
C GLU A 120 -20.04 -5.53 -14.71
N ARG A 121 -19.81 -6.35 -13.68
CA ARG A 121 -18.48 -6.48 -13.05
C ARG A 121 -17.50 -7.25 -13.93
N LEU A 122 -17.96 -8.23 -14.69
CA LEU A 122 -17.14 -8.98 -15.66
C LEU A 122 -16.61 -8.09 -16.78
N GLU A 123 -17.28 -6.97 -17.10
CA GLU A 123 -16.74 -5.97 -18.03
C GLU A 123 -15.58 -5.15 -17.43
N LYS A 124 -15.36 -5.20 -16.12
CA LYS A 124 -14.40 -4.34 -15.40
C LYS A 124 -13.21 -5.09 -14.85
N VAL A 125 -13.41 -6.33 -14.40
CA VAL A 125 -12.42 -7.16 -13.71
C VAL A 125 -12.63 -8.64 -14.03
N ASP A 126 -11.55 -9.41 -13.98
CA ASP A 126 -11.62 -10.86 -14.07
C ASP A 126 -12.04 -11.45 -12.71
N PHE A 127 -12.79 -12.55 -12.75
CA PHE A 127 -13.19 -13.31 -11.57
C PHE A 127 -12.52 -14.69 -11.56
N THR A 128 -12.25 -15.21 -10.37
CA THR A 128 -11.93 -16.62 -10.15
C THR A 128 -13.17 -17.49 -10.33
N ASP A 129 -12.97 -18.81 -10.22
CA ASP A 129 -14.09 -19.69 -9.88
C ASP A 129 -14.71 -19.24 -8.54
N PRO A 130 -16.04 -19.32 -8.39
CA PRO A 130 -16.72 -18.87 -7.18
C PRO A 130 -16.40 -19.78 -5.99
N TYR A 131 -16.04 -19.19 -4.84
CA TYR A 131 -15.81 -19.92 -3.58
C TYR A 131 -17.06 -19.98 -2.68
N LEU A 132 -18.09 -19.19 -2.98
CA LEU A 132 -19.36 -19.14 -2.26
C LEU A 132 -20.52 -18.93 -3.25
N THR A 133 -21.67 -19.53 -2.96
CA THR A 133 -22.94 -19.22 -3.62
C THR A 133 -23.98 -18.90 -2.55
N ASN A 134 -24.60 -17.73 -2.66
CA ASN A 134 -25.67 -17.27 -1.77
C ASN A 134 -26.81 -16.62 -2.58
N GLY A 135 -27.87 -16.24 -1.88
CA GLY A 135 -29.02 -15.55 -2.47
C GLY A 135 -29.50 -14.42 -1.56
N LEU A 136 -30.10 -13.40 -2.16
CA LEU A 136 -30.76 -12.34 -1.43
C LEU A 136 -32.05 -12.87 -0.80
N VAL A 137 -32.22 -12.64 0.50
CA VAL A 137 -33.43 -12.99 1.25
C VAL A 137 -33.97 -11.73 1.91
N LEU A 138 -35.28 -11.52 1.79
CA LEU A 138 -35.96 -10.45 2.50
C LEU A 138 -36.20 -10.88 3.95
N VAL A 139 -35.71 -10.08 4.90
CA VAL A 139 -36.00 -10.23 6.32
C VAL A 139 -36.97 -9.11 6.71
N ALA A 140 -38.12 -9.47 7.28
CA ALA A 140 -39.17 -8.55 7.71
C ALA A 140 -39.18 -8.38 9.23
#